data_AF-A0AA88SSU6-F1
#
_entry.id   AF-A0AA88SSU6-F1
#
_cell.length_a   1.000
_cell.length_b   1.000
_cell.length_c   1.000
_cell.angle_alpha   90.00
_cell.angle_beta   90.00
_cell.angle_gamma   90.00
#
_symmetry.space_group_name_H-M   'P 1'
#
loop_
_entity.id
_entity.type
_entity.pdbx_description
1 polymer ?
#
loop_
_entity_poly.entity_id
_entity_poly.type
_entity_poly.pdbx_seq_one_letter_code
_entity_poly.pdbx_strand_id
1 'polypeptide(L)' 'MTCEGCSGAVTRVLNKLGDVKFEIDLPKKLVWIESDKDVNVLMETLKKCGKEVKYNGTK' A
#
# COMPACT_ATOMS: atom_id res chain seq x y z
N MET A 1 8.88 -2.63 3.47
CA MET A 1 9.36 -2.29 2.11
C MET A 1 10.84 -1.94 2.20
N THR A 2 11.75 -2.72 1.62
CA THR A 2 13.22 -2.56 1.85
C THR A 2 14.02 -2.36 0.55
N CYS A 3 13.40 -2.55 -0.60
CA CYS A 3 14.01 -2.38 -1.93
C CYS A 3 12.93 -2.05 -2.96
N GLU A 4 13.35 -1.70 -4.17
CA GLU A 4 12.45 -1.43 -5.31
C GLU A 4 11.52 -2.62 -5.64
N GLY A 5 11.99 -3.85 -5.43
CA GLY A 5 11.13 -5.03 -5.56
C GLY A 5 9.95 -5.03 -4.58
N CYS A 6 10.13 -4.50 -3.37
CA CYS A 6 9.04 -4.38 -2.39
C CYS A 6 8.04 -3.30 -2.77
N SER A 7 8.50 -2.13 -3.24
CA SER A 7 7.60 -1.07 -3.72
C SER A 7 6.85 -1.51 -4.99
N GLY A 8 7.51 -2.27 -5.87
CA GLY A 8 6.87 -2.90 -7.04
C GLY A 8 5.77 -3.89 -6.66
N ALA A 9 5.97 -4.70 -5.61
CA ALA A 9 4.92 -5.60 -5.11
C ALA A 9 3.69 -4.84 -4.58
N VAL A 10 3.90 -3.74 -3.85
CA VAL A 10 2.82 -2.86 -3.36
C VAL A 10 2.08 -2.21 -4.54
N THR A 11 2.82 -1.64 -5.48
CA THR A 11 2.27 -1.04 -6.71
C THR A 11 1.40 -2.04 -7.47
N ARG A 12 1.86 -3.29 -7.62
CA ARG A 12 1.12 -4.33 -8.33
C ARG A 12 -0.21 -4.69 -7.66
N VAL A 13 -0.25 -4.82 -6.33
CA VAL A 13 -1.49 -5.19 -5.64
C VAL A 13 -2.49 -4.04 -5.59
N LEU A 14 -2.03 -2.79 -5.46
CA LEU A 14 -2.89 -1.62 -5.48
C LEU A 14 -3.45 -1.34 -6.88
N ASN A 15 -2.63 -1.46 -7.93
CA ASN A 15 -3.13 -1.35 -9.31
C ASN A 15 -4.16 -2.43 -9.67
N LYS A 16 -4.03 -3.64 -9.11
CA LYS A 16 -5.04 -4.71 -9.25
C LYS A 16 -6.33 -4.40 -8.51
N LEU A 17 -6.26 -3.68 -7.38
CA LEU A 17 -7.45 -3.29 -6.62
C LEU A 17 -8.29 -2.26 -7.39
N GLY A 18 -7.65 -1.40 -8.18
CA GLY A 18 -8.31 -0.34 -8.96
C GLY A 18 -8.90 0.77 -8.09
N ASP A 19 -9.28 1.89 -8.70
CA ASP A 19 -9.92 3.05 -8.03
C ASP A 19 -9.17 3.52 -6.77
N VAL A 20 -7.85 3.53 -6.85
CA VAL A 20 -6.95 4.04 -5.81
C VAL A 20 -5.89 4.91 -6.46
N LYS A 21 -5.58 6.05 -5.85
CA LYS A 21 -4.33 6.77 -6.11
C LYS A 21 -3.40 6.54 -4.94
N PHE A 22 -2.11 6.45 -5.20
CA PHE A 22 -1.16 6.23 -4.13
C PHE A 22 0.23 6.81 -4.42
N GLU A 23 0.93 7.11 -3.34
CA GLU A 23 2.32 7.56 -3.33
C GLU A 23 3.13 6.63 -2.42
N ILE A 24 4.30 6.19 -2.88
CA ILE A 24 5.19 5.33 -2.11
C ILE A 24 6.44 6.12 -1.72
N ASP A 25 6.68 6.24 -0.41
CA ASP A 25 7.91 6.79 0.16
C ASP A 25 8.77 5.61 0.66
N LEU A 26 9.66 5.13 -0.20
CA LEU A 26 10.54 4.00 0.09
C LEU A 26 11.52 4.30 1.26
N PRO A 27 12.18 5.47 1.34
CA PRO A 27 13.00 5.83 2.49
C PRO A 27 12.25 5.79 3.83
N LYS A 28 11.03 6.31 3.89
CA LYS A 28 10.20 6.29 5.11
C LYS A 28 9.42 4.99 5.30
N LYS A 29 9.43 4.10 4.30
CA LYS A 29 8.67 2.84 4.28
C LYS A 29 7.15 3.09 4.42
N LEU A 30 6.65 4.17 3.81
CA LEU A 30 5.25 4.56 3.84
C LEU A 30 4.60 4.39 2.47
N VAL A 31 3.29 4.16 2.49
CA VAL A 31 2.43 4.28 1.32
C VAL A 31 1.22 5.12 1.71
N TRP A 32 0.99 6.20 0.98
CA TRP A 32 -0.21 7.03 1.10
C TRP A 32 -1.21 6.59 0.04
N ILE A 33 -2.47 6.41 0.43
CA ILE A 33 -3.53 5.92 -0.47
C ILE A 33 -4.73 6.84 -0.36
N GLU A 34 -5.21 7.34 -1.50
CA GLU A 34 -6.47 8.07 -1.66
C GLU A 34 -7.47 7.13 -2.34
N SER A 35 -8.57 6.83 -1.64
CA SER A 35 -9.62 5.93 -2.11
C SER A 35 -10.89 6.07 -1.27
N ASP A 36 -12.04 5.76 -1.87
CA ASP A 36 -13.32 5.60 -1.17
C ASP A 36 -13.48 4.22 -0.49
N LYS A 37 -12.52 3.31 -0.68
CA LYS A 37 -12.57 1.96 -0.12
C LYS A 37 -12.27 1.98 1.39
N ASP A 38 -12.90 1.06 2.11
CA ASP A 38 -12.68 0.87 3.55
C ASP A 38 -11.21 0.52 3.86
N VAL A 39 -10.72 1.01 5.00
CA VAL A 39 -9.34 0.78 5.45
C VAL A 39 -9.02 -0.71 5.55
N ASN A 40 -9.96 -1.57 5.94
CA ASN A 40 -9.72 -3.01 6.02
C ASN A 40 -9.44 -3.61 4.63
N VAL A 41 -10.15 -3.17 3.59
CA VAL A 41 -9.92 -3.62 2.20
C VAL A 41 -8.53 -3.24 1.73
N LEU A 42 -8.09 -2.02 2.05
CA LEU A 42 -6.74 -1.54 1.73
C LEU A 42 -5.68 -2.37 2.48
N MET A 43 -5.90 -2.62 3.77
CA MET A 43 -4.99 -3.40 4.61
C MET A 43 -4.88 -4.86 4.16
N GLU A 44 -6.00 -5.51 3.83
CA GLU A 44 -6.01 -6.86 3.26
C GLU A 44 -5.29 -6.94 1.91
N THR A 45 -5.45 -5.91 1.08
CA THR A 45 -4.75 -5.81 -0.21
C THR A 45 -3.25 -5.72 -0.01
N LEU A 46 -2.78 -4.85 0.90
CA LEU A 46 -1.36 -4.69 1.20
C LEU A 46 -0.73 -5.94 1.83
N LYS A 47 -1.49 -6.69 2.66
CA LYS A 47 -1.03 -7.97 3.25
C LYS A 47 -0.66 -9.02 2.19
N LYS A 48 -1.23 -8.93 0.97
CA LYS A 48 -0.87 -9.81 -0.16
C LYS A 48 0.59 -9.66 -0.62
N CYS A 49 1.30 -8.61 -0.19
CA CYS A 49 2.73 -8.47 -0.41
C CYS A 49 3.59 -9.41 0.47
N GLY A 50 2.98 -10.15 1.41
CA GLY A 50 3.70 -11.11 2.28
C GLY A 50 4.63 -10.43 3.28
N LYS A 51 4.32 -9.19 3.66
CA LYS A 51 5.08 -8.39 4.62
C LYS A 51 4.14 -7.86 5.70
N GLU A 52 4.71 -7.52 6.85
CA GLU A 52 3.97 -6.81 7.89
C GLU A 52 3.49 -5.45 7.36
N VAL A 53 2.23 -5.13 7.62
CA VAL A 53 1.58 -3.86 7.23
C VAL A 53 0.94 -3.28 8.48
N LYS A 54 1.21 -2.00 8.76
CA LYS A 54 0.61 -1.24 9.85
C LYS A 54 -0.13 -0.04 9.30
N TYR A 55 -1.31 0.22 9.85
CA TYR A 55 -2.06 1.43 9.55
C TYR A 55 -1.57 2.57 10.45
N ASN A 56 -1.17 3.69 9.84
CA ASN A 56 -0.59 4.84 10.54
C ASN A 56 -1.57 6.02 10.67
N GLY A 57 -2.85 5.82 10.36
CA GLY A 57 -3.86 6.89 10.35
C GLY A 57 -3.96 7.62 9.01
N THR A 58 -4.80 8.65 8.99
CA THR A 58 -4.93 9.58 7.86
C THR A 58 -3.88 10.68 7.94
N LYS A 59 -3.59 11.32 6.79
CA LYS A 59 -2.77 12.52 6.73
C LYS A 59 -3.49 13.74 7.30
#